data_AF-A0A1G3A1K4-F1
#
_entry.id   AF-A0A1G3A1K4-F1
#
_cell.length_a   1.000
_cell.length_b   1.000
_cell.length_c   1.000
_cell.angle_alpha   90.00
_cell.angle_beta   90.00
_cell.angle_gamma   90.00
#
_symmetry.space_group_name_H-M   'P 1'
#
loop_
_entity.id
_entity.type
_entity.pdbx_description
1 polymer ?
#
loop_
_entity_poly.entity_id
_entity_poly.type
_entity_poly.pdbx_seq_one_letter_code
_entity_poly.pdbx_strand_id
1 'polypeptide(L)'
;MNEADTCRKFVLPKLLSAGWDADPHSFTEQRTFTDGRIVVAGGRTFRRPQKRADWANPEKRSDIIARLAERGIDFGELAAAAVQPGADPLDLLCHVAFNAPLRTRRERADRLRREKKDFFDRYGPEARAILNELLDKYTDHGAAEFVIPDVLKLPPLSGHGNPMEIASFFGGAEKLGEAVRQLQNLLYAA
;
A
#
# COMPACT_ATOMS: atom_id res chain seq x y z
N MET A 1 -27.49 -12.76 -3.64
CA MET A 1 -26.54 -13.34 -2.68
C MET A 1 -25.48 -12.28 -2.47
N ASN A 2 -25.43 -11.69 -1.28
CA ASN A 2 -24.44 -10.66 -0.96
C ASN A 2 -23.14 -11.34 -0.51
N GLU A 3 -22.08 -10.57 -0.31
CA GLU A 3 -20.79 -11.13 0.05
C GLU A 3 -20.76 -11.77 1.44
N ALA A 4 -21.54 -11.24 2.39
CA ALA A 4 -21.69 -11.88 3.70
C ALA A 4 -22.32 -13.28 3.58
N ASP A 5 -23.23 -13.49 2.61
CA ASP A 5 -23.79 -14.79 2.30
C ASP A 5 -22.73 -15.73 1.70
N THR A 6 -21.85 -15.21 0.84
CA THR A 6 -20.75 -15.98 0.22
C THR A 6 -19.69 -16.37 1.25
N CYS A 7 -19.27 -15.43 2.10
CA CYS A 7 -18.31 -15.69 3.18
C CYS A 7 -18.86 -16.74 4.16
N ARG A 8 -20.12 -16.62 4.59
CA ARG A 8 -20.77 -17.60 5.46
C ARG A 8 -20.94 -18.97 4.82
N LYS A 9 -21.26 -19.01 3.53
CA LYS A 9 -21.57 -20.26 2.85
C LYS A 9 -20.34 -21.01 2.35
N PHE A 10 -19.24 -20.33 2.06
CA PHE A 10 -18.09 -20.94 1.38
C PHE A 10 -16.73 -20.71 2.05
N VAL A 11 -16.53 -19.60 2.77
CA VAL A 11 -15.23 -19.23 3.35
C VAL A 11 -15.13 -19.66 4.82
N LEU A 12 -16.14 -19.31 5.63
CA LEU A 12 -16.25 -19.69 7.04
C LEU A 12 -16.12 -21.20 7.28
N PRO A 13 -16.78 -22.09 6.51
CA PRO A 13 -16.62 -23.53 6.68
C PRO A 13 -15.19 -24.01 6.44
N LYS A 14 -14.46 -23.40 5.51
CA LYS A 14 -13.06 -23.75 5.21
C LYS A 14 -12.13 -23.29 6.34
N LEU A 15 -12.32 -22.07 6.85
CA LEU A 15 -11.55 -21.55 7.98
C LEU A 15 -11.76 -22.36 9.27
N LEU A 16 -13.01 -22.73 9.56
CA LEU A 16 -13.34 -23.60 10.68
C LEU A 16 -12.75 -25.00 10.50
N SER A 17 -12.83 -25.57 9.30
CA SER A 17 -12.23 -26.89 9.01
C SER A 17 -10.71 -26.91 9.13
N ALA A 18 -10.06 -25.76 8.92
CA ALA A 18 -8.62 -25.58 9.07
C ALA A 18 -8.21 -25.24 10.52
N GLY A 19 -9.16 -25.23 11.48
CA GLY A 19 -8.89 -25.04 12.91
C GLY A 19 -8.63 -23.59 13.34
N TRP A 20 -9.02 -22.60 12.53
CA TRP A 20 -8.70 -21.19 12.79
C TRP A 20 -9.50 -20.55 13.94
N ASP A 21 -10.53 -21.22 14.45
CA ASP A 21 -11.32 -20.81 15.63
C ASP A 21 -11.22 -21.83 16.80
N ALA A 22 -10.13 -22.58 16.83
CA ALA A 22 -9.80 -23.48 17.94
C ALA A 22 -8.67 -22.89 18.79
N ASP A 23 -8.84 -22.93 20.12
CA ASP A 23 -7.86 -22.43 21.09
C ASP A 23 -6.43 -22.89 20.73
N PRO A 24 -5.42 -21.99 20.70
CA PRO A 24 -5.43 -20.57 21.11
C PRO A 24 -5.85 -19.57 20.01
N HIS A 25 -6.30 -20.05 18.85
CA HIS A 25 -6.64 -19.23 17.69
C HIS A 25 -8.14 -18.87 17.71
N SER A 26 -8.44 -17.60 17.48
CA SER A 26 -9.81 -17.14 17.23
C SER A 26 -9.79 -16.05 16.17
N PHE A 27 -10.81 -16.05 15.31
CA PHE A 27 -11.04 -14.99 14.35
C PHE A 27 -12.43 -14.38 14.58
N THR A 28 -12.54 -13.08 14.38
CA THR A 28 -13.82 -12.36 14.50
C THR A 28 -14.04 -11.59 13.21
N GLU A 29 -15.14 -11.86 12.51
CA GLU A 29 -15.56 -11.02 11.39
C GLU A 29 -15.70 -9.56 11.86
N GLN A 30 -15.20 -8.62 11.07
CA GLN A 30 -15.35 -7.17 11.29
C GLN A 30 -14.62 -6.60 12.53
N ARG A 31 -13.52 -7.21 13.00
CA ARG A 31 -12.73 -6.63 14.10
C ARG A 31 -11.81 -5.52 13.61
N THR A 32 -12.08 -4.30 14.04
CA THR A 32 -11.18 -3.15 13.84
C THR A 32 -9.93 -3.31 14.71
N PHE A 33 -8.74 -3.29 14.09
CA PHE A 33 -7.47 -3.54 14.78
C PHE A 33 -6.87 -2.30 15.48
N THR A 34 -7.38 -1.08 15.20
CA THR A 34 -7.06 0.14 15.95
C THR A 34 -8.25 1.10 16.07
N ASP A 35 -8.30 1.86 17.15
CA ASP A 35 -9.42 2.78 17.44
C ASP A 35 -9.28 4.18 16.81
N GLY A 36 -8.18 4.45 16.10
CA GLY A 36 -7.83 5.80 15.64
C GLY A 36 -7.36 6.72 16.80
N ARG A 37 -6.54 7.73 16.51
CA ARG A 37 -6.07 8.69 17.55
C ARG A 37 -7.20 9.64 17.94
N ILE A 38 -7.57 9.70 19.21
CA ILE A 38 -8.52 10.70 19.73
C ILE A 38 -7.87 12.09 19.70
N VAL A 39 -8.57 13.06 19.14
CA VAL A 39 -8.17 14.47 19.11
C VAL A 39 -9.26 15.30 19.75
N VAL A 40 -8.84 16.25 20.58
CA VAL A 40 -9.71 17.26 21.17
C VAL A 40 -9.34 18.60 20.56
N ALA A 41 -10.25 19.19 19.77
CA ALA A 41 -10.08 20.52 19.19
C ALA A 41 -11.39 21.29 19.26
N GLY A 42 -11.35 22.52 19.78
CA GLY A 42 -12.52 23.40 19.87
C GLY A 42 -13.69 22.82 20.66
N GLY A 43 -13.42 22.08 21.74
CA GLY A 43 -14.45 21.45 22.57
C GLY A 43 -15.15 20.24 21.96
N ARG A 44 -14.71 19.76 20.79
CA ARG A 44 -15.22 18.53 20.15
C ARG A 44 -14.19 17.41 20.24
N THR A 45 -14.63 16.23 20.63
CA THR A 45 -13.85 14.99 20.60
C THR A 45 -14.15 14.24 19.31
N PHE A 46 -13.13 14.00 18.48
CA PHE A 46 -13.27 13.15 17.29
C PHE A 46 -12.07 12.21 17.15
N ARG A 47 -12.30 11.05 16.55
CA ARG A 47 -11.24 10.07 16.26
C ARG A 47 -10.66 10.36 14.87
N ARG A 48 -9.33 10.38 14.76
CA ARG A 48 -8.65 10.41 13.46
C ARG A 48 -8.82 9.05 12.75
N PRO A 49 -8.76 9.01 11.40
CA PRO A 49 -8.74 7.76 10.65
C PRO A 49 -7.67 6.79 11.15
N GLN A 50 -7.97 5.49 11.06
CA GLN A 50 -7.04 4.41 11.41
C GLN A 50 -5.72 4.54 10.63
N LYS A 51 -4.60 4.20 11.29
CA LYS A 51 -3.27 4.44 10.71
C LYS A 51 -2.98 3.42 9.60
N ARG A 52 -3.16 3.87 8.36
CA ARG A 52 -2.43 3.40 7.17
C ARG A 52 -0.95 3.82 7.15
N ALA A 53 -0.52 4.56 8.18
CA ALA A 53 0.81 5.18 8.25
C ALA A 53 1.97 4.17 8.33
N ASP A 54 1.74 2.99 8.90
CA ASP A 54 2.78 1.96 8.95
C ASP A 54 2.96 1.27 7.59
N TRP A 55 1.89 1.11 6.81
CA TRP A 55 1.96 0.56 5.44
C TRP A 55 2.62 1.52 4.43
N ALA A 56 2.53 2.83 4.69
CA ALA A 56 3.18 3.84 3.86
C ALA A 56 4.71 3.87 4.05
N ASN A 57 5.23 3.28 5.14
CA ASN A 57 6.67 3.12 5.33
C ASN A 57 7.12 1.78 4.69
N PRO A 58 8.07 1.79 3.72
CA PRO A 58 8.51 0.57 3.03
C PRO A 58 9.08 -0.49 3.95
N GLU A 59 9.88 -0.09 4.94
CA GLU A 59 10.53 -1.03 5.87
C GLU A 59 9.47 -1.76 6.69
N LYS A 60 8.57 -1.00 7.31
CA LYS A 60 7.44 -1.57 8.08
C LYS A 60 6.51 -2.41 7.21
N ARG A 61 6.25 -1.98 5.98
CA ARG A 61 5.43 -2.74 5.04
C ARG A 61 6.09 -4.08 4.70
N SER A 62 7.38 -4.08 4.40
CA SER A 62 8.13 -5.32 4.15
C SER A 62 8.10 -6.24 5.37
N ASP A 63 8.26 -5.71 6.58
CA ASP A 63 8.14 -6.48 7.82
C ASP A 63 6.74 -7.10 7.99
N ILE A 64 5.68 -6.34 7.69
CA ILE A 64 4.30 -6.84 7.75
C ILE A 64 4.10 -7.95 6.72
N ILE A 65 4.56 -7.76 5.48
CA ILE A 65 4.47 -8.77 4.42
C ILE A 65 5.21 -10.05 4.82
N ALA A 66 6.45 -9.93 5.33
CA ALA A 66 7.23 -11.07 5.78
C ALA A 66 6.53 -11.84 6.92
N ARG A 67 6.00 -11.15 7.92
CA ARG A 67 5.26 -11.76 9.04
C ARG A 67 3.96 -12.43 8.62
N LEU A 68 3.33 -11.96 7.55
CA LEU A 68 2.15 -12.59 6.97
C LEU A 68 2.55 -13.86 6.19
N ALA A 69 3.62 -13.79 5.41
CA ALA A 69 4.17 -14.95 4.71
C ALA A 69 4.61 -16.07 5.66
N GLU A 70 5.23 -15.74 6.81
CA GLU A 70 5.55 -16.70 7.88
C GLU A 70 4.33 -17.45 8.42
N ARG A 71 3.14 -16.86 8.30
CA ARG A 71 1.85 -17.46 8.69
C ARG A 71 1.13 -18.14 7.54
N GLY A 72 1.81 -18.32 6.40
CA GLY A 72 1.25 -18.91 5.18
C GLY A 72 0.33 -17.98 4.38
N ILE A 73 0.38 -16.67 4.62
CA ILE A 73 -0.41 -15.68 3.88
C ILE A 73 0.49 -15.06 2.80
N ASP A 74 0.42 -15.60 1.58
CA ASP A 74 1.10 -15.06 0.42
C ASP A 74 0.18 -14.14 -0.40
N PHE A 75 0.67 -12.94 -0.73
CA PHE A 75 -0.12 -11.96 -1.49
C PHE A 75 -0.33 -12.33 -2.94
N GLY A 76 0.60 -13.07 -3.56
CA GLY A 76 0.44 -13.57 -4.92
C GLY A 76 -0.69 -14.60 -5.00
N GLU A 77 -0.72 -15.54 -4.06
CA GLU A 77 -1.79 -16.53 -3.93
C GLU A 77 -3.15 -15.87 -3.61
N LEU A 78 -3.18 -14.90 -2.68
CA LEU A 78 -4.39 -14.14 -2.38
C LEU A 78 -4.91 -13.37 -3.60
N ALA A 79 -4.02 -12.73 -4.36
CA ALA A 79 -4.39 -12.00 -5.57
C ALA A 79 -4.95 -12.94 -6.65
N ALA A 80 -4.37 -14.13 -6.81
CA ALA A 80 -4.85 -15.15 -7.73
C ALA A 80 -6.23 -15.68 -7.30
N ALA A 81 -6.43 -15.95 -6.01
CA ALA A 81 -7.71 -16.39 -5.46
C ALA A 81 -8.81 -15.34 -5.60
N ALA A 82 -8.46 -14.05 -5.50
CA ALA A 82 -9.36 -12.93 -5.76
C ALA A 82 -9.58 -12.63 -7.25
N VAL A 83 -8.99 -13.41 -8.16
CA VAL A 83 -9.06 -13.22 -9.63
C VAL A 83 -8.56 -11.82 -10.05
N GLN A 84 -7.61 -11.26 -9.29
CA GLN A 84 -7.12 -9.90 -9.42
C GLN A 84 -5.61 -9.84 -9.14
N PRO A 85 -4.74 -10.35 -10.04
CA PRO A 85 -3.28 -10.39 -9.86
C PRO A 85 -2.64 -8.99 -9.78
N GLY A 86 -3.33 -7.96 -10.28
CA GLY A 86 -2.91 -6.57 -10.19
C GLY A 86 -3.27 -5.87 -8.88
N ALA A 87 -3.99 -6.54 -7.97
CA ALA A 87 -4.42 -5.95 -6.71
C ALA A 87 -3.23 -5.51 -5.86
N ASP A 88 -3.34 -4.35 -5.22
CA ASP A 88 -2.33 -3.93 -4.27
C ASP A 88 -2.46 -4.75 -2.97
N PRO A 89 -1.36 -5.18 -2.36
CA PRO A 89 -1.38 -5.91 -1.09
C PRO A 89 -2.15 -5.22 0.04
N LEU A 90 -2.17 -3.87 0.12
CA LEU A 90 -3.02 -3.18 1.11
C LEU A 90 -4.50 -3.38 0.81
N ASP A 91 -4.89 -3.25 -0.46
CA ASP A 91 -6.28 -3.41 -0.87
C ASP A 91 -6.72 -4.87 -0.73
N LEU A 92 -5.83 -5.85 -0.96
CA LEU A 92 -6.08 -7.26 -0.64
C LEU A 92 -6.34 -7.48 0.84
N LEU A 93 -5.51 -6.90 1.73
CA LEU A 93 -5.75 -6.97 3.17
C LEU A 93 -7.08 -6.33 3.55
N CYS A 94 -7.37 -5.13 3.02
CA CYS A 94 -8.62 -4.44 3.29
C CYS A 94 -9.84 -5.20 2.74
N HIS A 95 -9.71 -5.86 1.59
CA HIS A 95 -10.75 -6.67 1.00
C HIS A 95 -11.03 -7.92 1.85
N VAL A 96 -9.98 -8.68 2.21
CA VAL A 96 -10.12 -9.87 3.05
C VAL A 96 -10.65 -9.54 4.45
N ALA A 97 -10.18 -8.44 5.06
CA ALA A 97 -10.55 -8.09 6.43
C ALA A 97 -11.90 -7.36 6.55
N PHE A 98 -12.25 -6.52 5.57
CA PHE A 98 -13.37 -5.58 5.69
C PHE A 98 -14.33 -5.61 4.50
N ASN A 99 -14.10 -6.46 3.51
CA ASN A 99 -14.80 -6.38 2.24
C ASN A 99 -14.74 -4.96 1.63
N ALA A 100 -13.54 -4.37 1.64
CA ALA A 100 -13.33 -3.13 0.91
C ALA A 100 -13.29 -3.42 -0.61
N PRO A 101 -13.65 -2.44 -1.45
CA PRO A 101 -13.44 -2.54 -2.90
C PRO A 101 -11.97 -2.81 -3.21
N LEU A 102 -11.71 -3.88 -3.95
CA LEU A 102 -10.36 -4.25 -4.38
C LEU A 102 -9.87 -3.25 -5.43
N ARG A 103 -8.71 -2.65 -5.19
CA ARG A 103 -8.06 -1.74 -6.14
C ARG A 103 -6.74 -2.31 -6.60
N THR A 104 -6.45 -2.08 -7.87
CA THR A 104 -5.19 -2.45 -8.48
C THR A 104 -4.12 -1.41 -8.19
N ARG A 105 -2.85 -1.83 -8.27
CA ARG A 105 -1.70 -0.94 -8.19
C ARG A 105 -1.80 0.20 -9.21
N ARG A 106 -2.25 -0.11 -10.43
CA ARG A 106 -2.48 0.86 -11.50
C ARG A 106 -3.53 1.90 -11.12
N GLU A 107 -4.69 1.47 -10.62
CA GLU A 107 -5.75 2.38 -10.18
C GLU A 107 -5.29 3.31 -9.06
N ARG A 108 -4.45 2.81 -8.13
CA ARG A 108 -3.86 3.67 -7.09
C ARG A 108 -2.93 4.73 -7.69
N ALA A 109 -2.05 4.34 -8.61
CA ALA A 109 -1.11 5.26 -9.27
C ALA A 109 -1.87 6.31 -10.11
N ASP A 110 -2.85 5.90 -10.90
CA ASP A 110 -3.62 6.81 -11.75
C ASP A 110 -4.49 7.77 -10.94
N ARG A 111 -5.07 7.30 -9.84
CA ARG A 111 -5.77 8.16 -8.89
C ARG A 111 -4.83 9.21 -8.31
N LEU A 112 -3.63 8.82 -7.89
CA LEU A 112 -2.63 9.72 -7.34
C LEU A 112 -2.24 10.80 -8.36
N ARG A 113 -1.97 10.42 -9.61
CA ARG A 113 -1.69 11.36 -10.71
C ARG A 113 -2.82 12.34 -10.95
N ARG A 114 -4.07 11.87 -10.90
CA ARG A 114 -5.26 12.70 -11.15
C ARG A 114 -5.58 13.65 -10.01
N GLU A 115 -5.51 13.17 -8.77
CA GLU A 115 -6.01 13.87 -7.58
C GLU A 115 -4.95 14.70 -6.86
N LYS A 116 -3.66 14.39 -7.04
CA LYS A 116 -2.53 15.09 -6.41
C LYS A 116 -1.64 15.81 -7.41
N LYS A 117 -2.24 16.48 -8.39
CA LYS A 117 -1.50 17.31 -9.37
C LYS A 117 -0.62 18.36 -8.70
N ASP A 118 -1.13 18.95 -7.62
CA ASP A 118 -0.45 19.94 -6.79
C ASP A 118 0.87 19.43 -6.17
N PHE A 119 1.02 18.12 -6.01
CA PHE A 119 2.27 17.52 -5.57
C PHE A 119 3.31 17.49 -6.70
N PHE A 120 2.91 17.03 -7.89
CA PHE A 120 3.80 16.93 -9.05
C PHE A 120 4.22 18.30 -9.59
N ASP A 121 3.35 19.30 -9.50
CA ASP A 121 3.61 20.65 -10.00
C ASP A 121 4.67 21.42 -9.17
N ARG A 122 5.10 20.88 -8.01
CA ARG A 122 6.21 21.43 -7.20
C ARG A 122 7.58 21.08 -7.73
N TYR A 123 7.67 20.14 -8.67
CA TYR A 123 8.91 19.59 -9.18
C TYR A 123 9.12 20.00 -10.65
N GLY A 124 10.38 20.17 -11.05
CA GLY A 124 10.77 20.40 -12.44
C GLY A 124 10.44 19.22 -13.36
N PRO A 125 10.54 19.38 -14.69
CA PRO A 125 10.13 18.35 -15.64
C PRO A 125 10.86 17.01 -15.45
N GLU A 126 12.16 17.03 -15.15
CA GLU A 126 12.97 15.82 -14.91
C GLU A 126 12.55 15.12 -13.61
N ALA A 127 12.49 15.85 -12.49
CA ALA A 127 12.04 15.30 -11.21
C ALA A 127 10.60 14.75 -11.28
N ARG A 128 9.71 15.42 -12.02
CA ARG A 128 8.35 14.95 -12.28
C ARG A 128 8.33 13.69 -13.13
N ALA A 129 9.19 13.58 -14.15
CA ALA A 129 9.31 12.36 -14.96
C ALA A 129 9.74 11.18 -14.08
N ILE A 130 10.78 11.37 -13.26
CA ILE A 130 11.27 10.37 -12.29
C ILE A 130 10.16 9.91 -11.33
N LEU A 131 9.35 10.84 -10.78
CA LEU A 131 8.23 10.48 -9.91
C LEU A 131 7.15 9.67 -10.63
N ASN A 132 6.91 9.92 -11.93
CA ASN A 132 5.95 9.16 -12.72
C ASN A 132 6.48 7.76 -13.06
N GLU A 133 7.75 7.65 -13.44
CA GLU A 133 8.42 6.38 -13.72
C GLU A 133 8.49 5.50 -12.47
N LEU A 134 8.70 6.11 -11.29
CA LEU A 134 8.58 5.43 -10.00
C LEU A 134 7.17 4.81 -9.83
N LEU A 135 6.10 5.56 -10.13
CA LEU A 135 4.74 5.02 -10.06
C LEU A 135 4.47 3.91 -11.09
N ASP A 136 5.07 3.98 -12.27
CA ASP A 136 4.99 2.91 -13.27
C ASP A 136 5.70 1.64 -12.78
N LYS A 137 6.90 1.78 -12.22
CA LYS A 137 7.62 0.66 -11.57
C LYS A 137 6.82 0.01 -10.45
N TYR A 138 6.20 0.81 -9.60
CA TYR A 138 5.28 0.32 -8.59
C TYR A 138 4.09 -0.45 -9.20
N THR A 139 3.55 0.03 -10.31
CA THR A 139 2.42 -0.63 -11.00
C THR A 139 2.81 -1.99 -11.54
N ASP A 140 3.97 -2.12 -12.16
CA ASP A 140 4.42 -3.34 -12.81
C ASP A 140 4.97 -4.36 -11.81
N HIS A 141 5.91 -3.93 -10.97
CA HIS A 141 6.70 -4.81 -10.09
C HIS A 141 6.20 -4.87 -8.65
N GLY A 142 5.36 -3.92 -8.25
CA GLY A 142 4.72 -3.91 -6.93
C GLY A 142 5.52 -3.19 -5.87
N ALA A 143 4.99 -3.23 -4.65
CA ALA A 143 5.46 -2.42 -3.53
C ALA A 143 6.84 -2.81 -2.99
N ALA A 144 7.28 -4.06 -3.21
CA ALA A 144 8.55 -4.57 -2.70
C ALA A 144 9.77 -3.98 -3.42
N GLU A 145 9.66 -3.72 -4.73
CA GLU A 145 10.73 -3.10 -5.53
C GLU A 145 10.77 -1.57 -5.39
N PHE A 146 9.84 -1.00 -4.62
CA PHE A 146 9.69 0.44 -4.45
C PHE A 146 10.57 1.02 -3.33
N VAL A 147 11.87 0.68 -3.35
CA VAL A 147 12.86 1.08 -2.33
C VAL A 147 14.06 1.78 -2.98
N ILE A 148 14.40 2.97 -2.47
CA ILE A 148 15.57 3.76 -2.85
C ILE A 148 16.77 3.31 -2.00
N PRO A 149 17.99 3.23 -2.55
CA PRO A 149 18.42 3.77 -3.85
C PRO A 149 18.36 2.79 -5.01
N ASP A 150 18.08 1.51 -4.77
CA ASP A 150 18.27 0.48 -5.80
C ASP A 150 17.28 0.59 -6.96
N VAL A 151 16.04 1.03 -6.70
CA VAL A 151 15.06 1.30 -7.76
C VAL A 151 15.55 2.33 -8.79
N LEU A 152 16.39 3.28 -8.37
CA LEU A 152 16.91 4.35 -9.26
C LEU A 152 17.98 3.84 -10.24
N LYS A 153 18.57 2.67 -9.95
CA LYS A 153 19.57 2.03 -10.83
C LYS A 153 18.92 1.22 -11.96
N LEU A 154 17.59 1.09 -11.95
CA LEU A 154 16.85 0.28 -12.91
C LEU A 154 16.33 1.14 -14.07
N PRO A 155 16.33 0.65 -15.33
CA PRO A 155 15.67 1.35 -16.44
C PRO A 155 14.15 1.46 -16.22
N PRO A 156 13.48 2.55 -16.62
CA PRO A 156 14.01 3.72 -17.32
C PRO A 156 14.69 4.77 -16.41
N LEU A 157 14.60 4.63 -15.08
CA LEU A 157 15.11 5.61 -14.10
C LEU A 157 16.62 5.84 -14.24
N SER A 158 17.39 4.78 -14.51
CA SER A 158 18.83 4.88 -14.78
C SER A 158 19.20 5.73 -16.00
N GLY A 159 18.23 6.00 -16.89
CA GLY A 159 18.40 6.88 -18.05
C GLY A 159 18.49 8.37 -17.68
N HIS A 160 18.03 8.74 -16.48
CA HIS A 160 18.13 10.11 -15.95
C HIS A 160 19.49 10.40 -15.29
N GLY A 161 20.39 9.42 -15.25
CA GLY A 161 21.72 9.55 -14.66
C GLY A 161 21.93 8.62 -13.47
N ASN A 162 23.03 8.83 -12.76
CA ASN A 162 23.32 8.09 -11.54
C ASN A 162 22.45 8.59 -10.35
N PRO A 163 22.33 7.84 -9.24
CA PRO A 163 21.49 8.25 -8.11
C PRO A 163 21.81 9.64 -7.52
N MET A 164 23.05 10.12 -7.61
CA MET A 164 23.42 11.48 -7.17
C MET A 164 22.91 12.56 -8.13
N GLU A 165 23.02 12.33 -9.44
CA GLU A 165 22.47 13.22 -10.47
C GLU A 165 20.95 13.28 -10.35
N ILE A 166 20.30 12.14 -10.20
CA ILE A 166 18.85 12.05 -9.96
C ILE A 166 18.46 12.86 -8.72
N ALA A 167 19.19 12.71 -7.62
CA ALA A 167 18.95 13.47 -6.40
C ALA A 167 19.10 14.99 -6.59
N SER A 168 19.98 15.43 -7.50
CA SER A 168 20.17 16.86 -7.79
C SER A 168 18.91 17.53 -8.35
N PHE A 169 18.09 16.81 -9.14
CA PHE A 169 16.81 17.33 -9.66
C PHE A 169 15.78 17.63 -8.55
N PHE A 170 15.94 17.01 -7.38
CA PHE A 170 15.09 17.25 -6.20
C PHE A 170 15.72 18.27 -5.24
N GLY A 171 16.94 18.74 -5.53
CA GLY A 171 17.72 19.62 -4.65
C GLY A 171 18.51 18.88 -3.57
N GLY A 172 18.83 17.60 -3.77
CA GLY A 172 19.69 16.78 -2.92
C GLY A 172 19.07 15.44 -2.51
N ALA A 173 19.91 14.54 -1.99
CA ALA A 173 19.50 13.18 -1.60
C ALA A 173 18.41 13.18 -0.51
N GLU A 174 18.49 14.11 0.44
CA GLU A 174 17.45 14.24 1.48
C GLU A 174 16.09 14.64 0.88
N LYS A 175 16.06 15.64 0.01
CA LYS A 175 14.82 16.10 -0.65
C LYS A 175 14.23 15.05 -1.58
N LEU A 176 15.06 14.25 -2.26
CA LEU A 176 14.61 13.09 -3.02
C LEU A 176 13.94 12.06 -2.10
N GLY A 177 14.57 11.73 -0.98
CA GLY A 177 14.01 10.81 0.01
C GLY A 177 12.67 11.33 0.58
N GLU A 178 12.58 12.62 0.86
CA GLU A 178 11.33 13.26 1.30
C GLU A 178 10.24 13.22 0.23
N ALA A 179 10.58 13.54 -1.02
CA ALA A 179 9.65 13.51 -2.15
C ALA A 179 9.07 12.10 -2.34
N VAL A 180 9.91 11.06 -2.27
CA VAL A 180 9.48 9.67 -2.44
C VAL A 180 8.66 9.20 -1.24
N ARG A 181 9.04 9.57 -0.01
CA ARG A 181 8.24 9.28 1.18
C ARG A 181 6.88 9.96 1.12
N GLN A 182 6.83 11.21 0.65
CA GLN A 182 5.58 11.92 0.45
C GLN A 182 4.72 11.26 -0.65
N LEU A 183 5.33 10.84 -1.76
CA LEU A 183 4.66 10.09 -2.82
C LEU A 183 4.02 8.80 -2.27
N GLN A 184 4.75 8.02 -1.47
CA GLN A 184 4.23 6.81 -0.83
C GLN A 184 3.09 7.11 0.15
N ASN A 185 3.25 8.15 0.97
CA ASN A 185 2.17 8.59 1.86
C ASN A 185 0.91 8.96 1.08
N LEU A 186 1.04 9.69 -0.02
CA LEU A 186 -0.10 10.06 -0.86
C LEU A 186 -0.71 8.85 -1.57
N LEU A 187 0.11 7.89 -1.98
CA LEU A 187 -0.32 6.63 -2.58
C LEU A 187 -1.19 5.81 -1.61
N TYR A 188 -0.87 5.82 -0.31
CA TYR A 188 -1.54 5.03 0.74
C TYR A 188 -2.48 5.82 1.66
N ALA A 189 -2.61 7.13 1.50
CA ALA A 189 -3.48 7.97 2.34
C ALA A 189 -4.99 7.74 2.12
N ALA A 190 -5.39 7.11 1.01
CA ALA A 190 -6.78 7.05 0.51
C ALA A 190 -7.37 5.63 0.50
#